data_AF-A0A9X9LNY9-F1
#
_entry.id   AF-A0A9X9LNY9-F1
#
_cell.length_a   1.000
_cell.length_b   1.000
_cell.length_c   1.000
_cell.angle_alpha   90.00
_cell.angle_beta   90.00
_cell.angle_gamma   90.00
#
_symmetry.space_group_name_H-M   'P 1'
#
loop_
_entity.id
_entity.type
_entity.pdbx_description
1 polymer ?
#
loop_
_entity_poly.entity_id
_entity_poly.type
_entity_poly.pdbx_seq_one_letter_code
_entity_poly.pdbx_strand_id
1 'polypeptide(L)'
;MESSSSSPQPTQSDPLEAFPQRNLEPGDIAVLVLYFLFVLAVGLWSTVKTKRDTVKGYFLAGGDMVWWPVGASLFASNVGSGHFVGLAGSGAAVGLSVTAYELNGLFSVLMLAWIFLPIYIAGQVTTMPEYLRKRFGGNRIPVILAVLYLFIYIFTKISVDMYAGAIFIQQSLHLDLYLAIVGLL
;
A
#
# COMPACT_ATOMS: atom_id res chain seq x y z
N MET A 1 -24.93 -45.35 39.75
CA MET A 1 -24.82 -43.87 39.79
C MET A 1 -23.58 -43.51 39.02
N GLU A 2 -23.59 -42.41 38.27
CA GLU A 2 -22.58 -41.95 37.30
C GLU A 2 -22.81 -42.43 35.86
N SER A 3 -23.69 -41.72 35.15
CA SER A 3 -23.62 -41.58 33.69
C SER A 3 -23.35 -40.10 33.41
N SER A 4 -22.07 -39.77 33.25
CA SER A 4 -21.56 -38.51 32.76
C SER A 4 -22.10 -38.28 31.35
N SER A 5 -23.12 -37.43 31.22
CA SER A 5 -23.59 -36.93 29.93
C SER A 5 -22.58 -35.93 29.40
N SER A 6 -21.64 -36.41 28.59
CA SER A 6 -20.77 -35.59 27.76
C SER A 6 -21.64 -34.77 26.79
N SER A 7 -21.73 -33.47 27.02
CA SER A 7 -22.24 -32.51 26.05
C SER A 7 -21.46 -32.63 24.72
N PRO A 8 -22.12 -32.59 23.55
CA PRO A 8 -21.40 -32.54 22.29
C PRO A 8 -20.67 -31.19 22.23
N GLN A 9 -19.35 -31.21 22.12
CA GLN A 9 -18.60 -30.01 21.79
C GLN A 9 -19.05 -29.51 20.41
N PRO A 10 -19.31 -28.20 20.23
CA PRO A 10 -19.58 -27.67 18.91
C PRO A 10 -18.35 -27.91 18.05
N THR A 11 -18.55 -28.54 16.88
CA THR A 11 -17.54 -28.71 15.85
C THR A 11 -16.91 -27.35 15.56
N GLN A 12 -15.65 -27.20 15.95
CA GLN A 12 -14.82 -26.07 15.60
C GLN A 12 -14.61 -26.13 14.09
N SER A 13 -15.52 -25.51 13.34
CA SER A 13 -15.39 -25.30 11.90
C SER A 13 -14.18 -24.41 11.69
N ASP A 14 -13.12 -24.94 11.08
CA ASP A 14 -11.99 -24.14 10.65
C ASP A 14 -12.51 -23.01 9.76
N PRO A 15 -12.26 -21.73 10.09
CA PRO A 15 -12.72 -20.58 9.29
C PRO A 15 -12.21 -20.60 7.84
N LEU A 16 -11.25 -21.47 7.53
CA LEU A 16 -10.65 -21.64 6.22
C LEU A 16 -11.46 -22.54 5.27
N GLU A 17 -12.47 -23.28 5.74
CA GLU A 17 -13.37 -24.07 4.88
C GLU A 17 -14.55 -23.24 4.30
N ALA A 18 -14.65 -21.95 4.64
CA ALA A 18 -15.75 -21.09 4.20
C ALA A 18 -15.67 -20.62 2.73
N PHE A 19 -14.56 -20.89 2.03
CA PHE A 19 -14.36 -20.50 0.64
C PHE A 19 -14.47 -21.71 -0.30
N PRO A 20 -15.34 -21.67 -1.32
CA PRO A 20 -15.41 -22.72 -2.33
C PRO A 20 -14.04 -22.94 -2.96
N GLN A 21 -13.52 -24.16 -2.85
CA GLN A 21 -12.26 -24.63 -3.45
C GLN A 21 -12.41 -24.67 -4.98
N ARG A 22 -12.37 -23.50 -5.63
CA ARG A 22 -12.46 -23.39 -7.08
C ARG A 22 -11.05 -23.18 -7.63
N ASN A 23 -10.52 -24.23 -8.28
CA ASN A 23 -9.28 -24.11 -9.06
C ASN A 23 -9.42 -22.95 -10.06
N LEU A 24 -8.37 -22.14 -10.22
CA LEU A 24 -8.39 -21.04 -11.19
C LEU A 24 -8.73 -21.58 -12.57
N GLU A 25 -9.66 -20.91 -13.25
CA GLU A 25 -9.95 -21.23 -14.64
C GLU A 25 -8.74 -20.81 -15.49
N PRO A 26 -8.39 -21.54 -16.57
CA PRO A 26 -7.29 -21.15 -17.45
C PRO A 26 -7.40 -19.71 -17.99
N GLY A 27 -8.63 -19.18 -18.08
CA GLY A 27 -8.90 -17.79 -18.41
C GLY A 27 -8.40 -16.79 -17.37
N ASP A 28 -8.56 -17.09 -16.07
CA ASP A 28 -8.10 -16.21 -14.98
C ASP A 28 -6.57 -16.11 -14.98
N ILE A 29 -5.90 -17.23 -15.20
CA ILE A 29 -4.43 -17.30 -15.31
C ILE A 29 -3.95 -16.47 -16.52
N ALA A 30 -4.64 -16.57 -17.66
CA ALA A 30 -4.28 -15.81 -18.86
C ALA A 30 -4.41 -14.29 -18.62
N VAL A 31 -5.48 -13.85 -17.95
CA VAL A 31 -5.68 -12.43 -17.60
C VAL A 31 -4.61 -11.96 -16.62
N LEU A 32 -4.27 -12.77 -15.60
CA LEU A 32 -3.23 -12.46 -14.63
C LEU A 32 -1.86 -12.28 -15.30
N VAL A 33 -1.45 -13.23 -16.15
CA VAL A 33 -0.17 -13.16 -16.87
C VAL A 33 -0.14 -11.96 -17.82
N LEU A 34 -1.22 -11.71 -18.55
CA LEU A 34 -1.33 -10.55 -19.45
C LEU A 34 -1.19 -9.24 -18.67
N TYR A 35 -1.82 -9.13 -17.50
CA TYR A 35 -1.71 -7.98 -16.62
C TYR A 35 -0.27 -7.75 -16.15
N PHE A 36 0.41 -8.79 -15.64
CA PHE A 36 1.81 -8.68 -15.23
C PHE A 36 2.73 -8.26 -16.39
N LEU A 37 2.55 -8.86 -17.57
CA LEU A 37 3.32 -8.48 -18.77
C LEU A 37 3.06 -7.03 -19.18
N PHE A 38 1.81 -6.58 -19.14
CA PHE A 38 1.44 -5.20 -19.45
C PHE A 38 2.07 -4.22 -18.47
N VAL A 39 1.97 -4.47 -17.16
CA VAL A 39 2.58 -3.61 -16.12
C VAL A 39 4.10 -3.57 -16.27
N LEU A 40 4.75 -4.72 -16.50
CA LEU A 40 6.19 -4.77 -16.77
C LEU A 40 6.56 -4.01 -18.04
N ALA A 41 5.81 -4.19 -19.13
CA ALA A 41 6.06 -3.49 -20.40
C ALA A 41 5.93 -1.96 -20.22
N VAL A 42 4.90 -1.48 -19.53
CA VAL A 42 4.72 -0.05 -19.21
C VAL A 42 5.83 0.45 -18.30
N GLY A 43 6.25 -0.32 -17.30
CA GLY A 43 7.34 0.02 -16.39
C GLY A 43 8.69 0.13 -17.09
N LEU A 44 9.04 -0.86 -17.94
CA LEU A 44 10.25 -0.83 -18.76
C LEU A 44 10.19 0.29 -19.79
N TRP A 45 9.05 0.49 -20.46
CA TRP A 45 8.89 1.59 -21.41
C TRP A 45 9.06 2.95 -20.73
N SER A 46 8.44 3.16 -19.57
CA SER A 46 8.59 4.39 -18.78
C SER A 46 10.05 4.63 -18.38
N THR A 47 10.75 3.57 -17.97
CA THR A 47 12.18 3.63 -17.58
C THR A 47 13.09 3.97 -18.76
N VAL A 48 12.81 3.43 -19.95
CA VAL A 48 13.61 3.66 -21.17
C VAL A 48 13.30 5.02 -21.81
N LYS A 49 12.05 5.51 -21.71
CA LYS A 49 11.62 6.79 -22.29
C LYS A 49 12.02 8.00 -21.44
N THR A 50 12.23 7.82 -20.14
CA THR A 50 12.67 8.88 -19.22
C THR A 50 14.17 9.16 -19.40
N LYS A 51 14.52 10.08 -20.31
CA LYS A 51 15.89 10.61 -20.44
C LYS A 51 16.29 11.30 -19.13
N ARG A 52 17.37 10.81 -18.50
CA ARG A 52 17.83 11.10 -17.13
C ARG A 52 18.67 12.38 -17.01
N ASP A 53 18.33 13.45 -17.71
CA ASP A 53 19.29 14.56 -17.85
C ASP A 53 19.28 15.57 -16.69
N THR A 54 18.30 15.57 -15.76
CA THR A 54 18.39 16.43 -14.55
C THR A 54 17.48 16.00 -13.40
N VAL A 55 18.00 15.97 -12.16
CA VAL A 55 17.26 15.66 -10.90
C VAL A 55 16.04 16.57 -10.72
N LYS A 56 16.13 17.85 -11.11
CA LYS A 56 14.98 18.79 -11.11
C LYS A 56 13.89 18.42 -12.11
N GLY A 57 14.24 17.90 -13.29
CA GLY A 57 13.24 17.46 -14.28
C GLY A 57 12.50 16.20 -13.83
N TYR A 58 13.20 15.31 -13.13
CA TYR A 58 12.65 14.07 -12.56
C TYR A 58 11.72 14.33 -11.36
N PHE A 59 12.09 15.23 -10.45
CA PHE A 59 11.31 15.53 -9.24
C PHE A 59 10.25 16.61 -9.41
N LEU A 60 10.43 17.56 -10.34
CA LEU A 60 9.52 18.70 -10.51
C LEU A 60 8.66 18.63 -11.77
N ALA A 61 8.83 17.59 -12.60
CA ALA A 61 8.10 17.41 -13.86
C ALA A 61 7.99 18.70 -14.70
N GLY A 62 9.07 19.48 -14.74
CA GLY A 62 9.14 20.75 -15.47
C GLY A 62 8.22 21.88 -14.99
N GLY A 63 7.44 21.71 -13.91
CA GLY A 63 6.47 22.71 -13.44
C GLY A 63 5.20 22.82 -14.27
N ASP A 64 5.01 21.97 -15.28
CA ASP A 64 3.92 22.06 -16.27
C ASP A 64 3.01 20.82 -16.26
N MET A 65 2.96 20.13 -15.11
CA MET A 65 2.10 18.97 -14.94
C MET A 65 0.66 19.40 -14.66
N VAL A 66 -0.26 18.93 -15.50
CA VAL A 66 -1.70 19.10 -15.30
C VAL A 66 -2.09 18.51 -13.94
N TRP A 67 -2.99 19.19 -13.22
CA TRP A 67 -3.38 18.84 -11.85
C TRP A 67 -4.00 17.44 -11.71
N TRP A 68 -4.68 16.95 -12.75
CA TRP A 68 -5.34 15.63 -12.75
C TRP A 68 -4.34 14.47 -12.58
N PRO A 69 -3.28 14.32 -13.40
CA PRO A 69 -2.21 13.34 -13.17
C PRO A 69 -1.58 13.41 -11.78
N VAL A 70 -1.38 14.62 -11.24
CA VAL A 70 -0.76 14.82 -9.92
C VAL A 70 -1.67 14.25 -8.82
N GLY A 71 -2.97 14.56 -8.87
CA GLY A 71 -3.95 14.01 -7.94
C GLY A 71 -4.07 12.48 -8.03
N ALA A 72 -4.13 11.93 -9.25
CA ALA A 72 -4.19 10.49 -9.47
C ALA A 72 -2.94 9.77 -8.93
N SER A 73 -1.75 10.31 -9.15
CA SER A 73 -0.50 9.74 -8.63
C SER A 73 -0.43 9.80 -7.11
N LEU A 74 -0.87 10.90 -6.50
CA LEU A 74 -0.90 11.04 -5.03
C LEU A 74 -1.86 10.03 -4.41
N PHE A 75 -3.04 9.85 -5.01
CA PHE A 75 -4.01 8.85 -4.58
C PHE A 75 -3.47 7.42 -4.74
N ALA A 76 -2.92 7.09 -5.92
CA ALA A 76 -2.33 5.79 -6.19
C ALA A 76 -1.13 5.47 -5.27
N SER A 77 -0.39 6.47 -4.81
CA SER A 77 0.72 6.28 -3.86
C SER A 77 0.25 6.02 -2.42
N ASN A 78 -0.97 6.44 -2.08
CA ASN A 78 -1.53 6.24 -0.75
C ASN A 78 -2.28 4.90 -0.63
N VAL A 79 -2.95 4.49 -1.70
CA VAL A 79 -3.77 3.27 -1.74
C VAL A 79 -2.92 2.08 -2.16
N GLY A 80 -2.75 1.11 -1.27
CA GLY A 80 -1.98 -0.11 -1.50
C GLY A 80 -2.76 -1.39 -1.19
N SER A 81 -2.11 -2.54 -1.36
CA SER A 81 -2.64 -3.87 -1.03
C SER A 81 -3.17 -3.95 0.42
N GLY A 82 -2.51 -3.29 1.36
CA GLY A 82 -2.97 -3.21 2.75
C GLY A 82 -4.32 -2.49 2.93
N HIS A 83 -4.63 -1.49 2.10
CA HIS A 83 -5.95 -0.85 2.12
C HIS A 83 -7.03 -1.82 1.64
N PHE A 84 -6.79 -2.55 0.55
CA PHE A 84 -7.78 -3.48 0.00
C PHE A 84 -8.05 -4.66 0.94
N VAL A 85 -7.01 -5.36 1.40
CA VAL A 85 -7.20 -6.54 2.27
C VAL A 85 -7.57 -6.12 3.70
N GLY A 86 -6.92 -5.09 4.23
CA GLY A 86 -7.12 -4.64 5.61
C GLY A 86 -8.45 -3.93 5.83
N LEU A 87 -8.85 -2.99 4.96
CA LEU A 87 -10.13 -2.29 5.09
C LEU A 87 -11.31 -3.18 4.70
N ALA A 88 -11.16 -4.08 3.72
CA ALA A 88 -12.21 -5.06 3.44
C ALA A 88 -12.44 -6.00 4.63
N GLY A 89 -11.36 -6.48 5.26
CA GLY A 89 -11.45 -7.31 6.47
C GLY A 89 -12.06 -6.55 7.66
N SER A 90 -11.63 -5.31 7.89
CA SER A 90 -12.19 -4.46 8.95
C SER A 90 -13.64 -4.08 8.65
N GLY A 91 -14.00 -3.83 7.40
CA GLY A 91 -15.37 -3.54 6.99
C GLY A 91 -16.30 -4.75 7.16
N ALA A 92 -15.80 -5.97 6.94
CA ALA A 92 -16.54 -7.20 7.23
C ALA A 92 -16.78 -7.40 8.74
N ALA A 93 -15.82 -7.03 9.58
CA ALA A 93 -15.92 -7.21 11.04
C ALA A 93 -16.70 -6.08 11.75
N VAL A 94 -16.47 -4.82 11.36
CA VAL A 94 -16.93 -3.62 12.09
C VAL A 94 -17.95 -2.79 11.28
N GLY A 95 -18.25 -3.20 10.05
CA GLY A 95 -19.22 -2.57 9.17
C GLY A 95 -18.77 -1.24 8.56
N LEU A 96 -19.75 -0.42 8.17
CA LEU A 96 -19.58 0.90 7.53
C LEU A 96 -18.82 1.94 8.38
N SER A 97 -18.56 1.65 9.65
CA SER A 97 -17.80 2.54 10.55
C SER A 97 -16.38 2.81 10.05
N VAL A 98 -15.78 1.86 9.33
CA VAL A 98 -14.43 1.97 8.74
C VAL A 98 -14.38 3.07 7.67
N THR A 99 -15.47 3.34 6.96
CA THR A 99 -15.52 4.40 5.94
C THR A 99 -15.33 5.80 6.54
N ALA A 100 -15.69 6.00 7.81
CA ALA A 100 -15.46 7.27 8.50
C ALA A 100 -13.97 7.59 8.64
N TYR A 101 -13.11 6.56 8.73
CA TYR A 101 -11.65 6.72 8.75
C TYR A 101 -11.13 7.32 7.44
N GLU A 102 -11.60 6.82 6.30
CA GLU A 102 -11.18 7.32 4.99
C GLU A 102 -11.69 8.74 4.72
N LEU A 103 -12.95 9.04 5.10
CA LEU A 103 -13.53 10.38 4.98
C LEU A 103 -12.76 11.42 5.82
N ASN A 104 -12.35 11.05 7.04
CA ASN A 104 -11.54 11.92 7.88
C ASN A 104 -10.13 12.13 7.30
N GLY A 105 -9.54 11.08 6.70
CA GLY A 105 -8.28 11.16 5.97
C GLY A 105 -8.34 12.13 4.79
N LEU A 106 -9.41 12.09 4.00
CA LEU A 106 -9.62 13.02 2.88
C LEU A 106 -9.63 14.49 3.34
N PHE A 107 -10.35 14.78 4.43
CA PHE A 107 -10.38 16.13 5.00
C PHE A 107 -9.00 16.57 5.50
N SER A 108 -8.27 15.67 6.16
CA SER A 108 -6.92 15.94 6.65
C SER A 108 -5.93 16.25 5.52
N VAL A 109 -6.01 15.52 4.40
CA VAL A 109 -5.18 15.77 3.21
C VAL A 109 -5.53 17.10 2.56
N LEU A 110 -6.82 17.45 2.46
CA LEU A 110 -7.24 18.74 1.92
C LEU A 110 -6.72 19.92 2.75
N MET A 111 -6.80 19.79 4.09
CA MET A 111 -6.27 20.79 5.01
C MET A 111 -4.74 20.90 4.91
N LEU A 112 -4.04 19.75 4.81
CA LEU A 112 -2.60 19.72 4.61
C LEU A 112 -2.21 20.40 3.29
N ALA A 113 -2.95 20.13 2.20
CA ALA A 113 -2.73 20.73 0.90
C ALA A 113 -2.91 22.26 0.95
N TRP A 114 -3.93 22.77 1.63
CA TRP A 114 -4.14 24.23 1.70
C TRP A 114 -3.09 24.95 2.57
N ILE A 115 -2.70 24.35 3.70
CA ILE A 115 -1.82 25.01 4.68
C ILE A 115 -0.34 24.77 4.36
N PHE A 116 0.07 23.54 4.08
CA PHE A 116 1.49 23.18 3.97
C PHE A 116 2.04 23.35 2.56
N LEU A 117 1.22 23.19 1.51
CA LEU A 117 1.65 23.40 0.12
C LEU A 117 2.24 24.80 -0.12
N PRO A 118 1.57 25.92 0.27
CA PRO A 118 2.14 27.25 0.05
C PRO A 118 3.44 27.46 0.83
N ILE A 119 3.57 26.86 2.02
CA ILE A 119 4.79 26.93 2.84
C ILE A 119 5.97 26.21 2.15
N TYR A 120 5.72 25.03 1.56
CA TYR A 120 6.78 24.28 0.85
C TYR A 120 7.23 24.96 -0.44
N ILE A 121 6.29 25.55 -1.18
CA ILE A 121 6.60 26.31 -2.40
C ILE A 121 7.43 27.56 -2.04
N ALA A 122 7.02 28.31 -1.00
CA ALA A 122 7.75 29.49 -0.54
C ALA A 122 9.17 29.15 -0.01
N GLY A 123 9.32 27.99 0.65
CA GLY A 123 10.62 27.53 1.16
C GLY A 123 11.55 26.92 0.11
N GLN A 124 11.08 26.75 -1.14
CA GLN A 124 11.78 26.04 -2.23
C GLN A 124 12.44 24.76 -1.74
N VAL A 125 11.65 23.90 -1.09
CA VAL A 125 12.11 22.63 -0.54
C VAL A 125 11.49 21.50 -1.35
N THR A 126 12.29 20.51 -1.72
CA THR A 126 11.83 19.37 -2.52
C THR A 126 11.53 18.13 -1.68
N THR A 127 12.12 18.02 -0.48
CA THR A 127 11.97 16.85 0.38
C THR A 127 11.65 17.24 1.83
N MET A 128 10.92 16.39 2.54
CA MET A 128 10.58 16.60 3.95
C MET A 128 11.83 16.78 4.85
N PRO A 129 12.88 15.94 4.75
CA PRO A 129 14.09 16.14 5.55
C PRO A 129 14.81 17.47 5.25
N GLU A 130 14.76 17.93 3.99
CA GLU A 130 15.34 19.20 3.60
C GLU A 130 14.57 20.39 4.22
N TYR A 131 13.25 20.28 4.38
CA TYR A 131 12.43 21.30 5.06
C TYR A 131 12.83 21.42 6.52
N LEU A 132 12.96 20.27 7.19
CA LEU A 132 13.39 20.22 8.60
C LEU A 132 14.82 20.76 8.76
N ARG A 133 15.71 20.49 7.80
CA ARG A 133 17.08 21.02 7.81
C ARG A 133 17.11 22.55 7.70
N LYS A 134 16.33 23.14 6.79
CA LYS A 134 16.25 24.60 6.65
C LYS A 134 15.60 25.27 7.87
N ARG A 135 14.59 24.63 8.48
CA ARG A 135 13.86 25.20 9.62
C ARG A 135 14.62 25.10 10.95
N PHE A 136 15.31 23.98 11.20
CA PHE A 136 15.96 23.71 12.49
C PHE A 136 17.49 23.87 12.47
N GLY A 137 18.09 24.22 11.31
CA GLY A 137 19.49 24.64 11.22
C GLY A 137 20.54 23.56 11.53
N GLY A 138 20.15 22.29 11.68
CA GLY A 138 21.04 21.19 12.06
C GLY A 138 20.77 19.91 11.27
N ASN A 139 21.83 19.15 10.98
CA ASN A 139 21.73 17.91 10.20
C ASN A 139 21.35 16.68 11.05
N ARG A 140 21.39 16.79 12.38
CA ARG A 140 21.13 15.65 13.29
C ARG A 140 19.65 15.25 13.32
N ILE A 141 18.75 16.23 13.49
CA ILE A 141 17.29 15.98 13.60
C ILE A 141 16.71 15.37 12.31
N PRO A 142 16.98 15.91 11.11
CA PRO A 142 16.45 15.34 9.87
C PRO A 142 16.97 13.94 9.59
N VAL A 143 18.23 13.64 9.92
CA VAL A 143 18.81 12.31 9.73
C VAL A 143 18.17 11.30 10.69
N ILE A 144 18.02 11.64 11.97
CA ILE A 144 17.35 10.76 12.94
C ILE A 144 15.91 10.50 12.52
N LEU A 145 15.17 11.53 12.12
CA LEU A 145 13.79 11.37 11.65
C LEU A 145 13.72 10.55 10.37
N ALA A 146 14.61 10.78 9.39
CA ALA A 146 14.63 10.01 8.15
C ALA A 146 14.92 8.52 8.42
N VAL A 147 15.87 8.21 9.30
CA VAL A 147 16.19 6.82 9.68
C VAL A 147 15.02 6.18 10.43
N LEU A 148 14.41 6.91 11.38
CA LEU A 148 13.24 6.43 12.12
C LEU A 148 12.04 6.16 11.19
N TYR A 149 11.74 7.10 10.29
CA TYR A 149 10.67 6.92 9.30
C TYR A 149 10.96 5.77 8.35
N LEU A 150 12.21 5.61 7.89
CA LEU A 150 12.60 4.49 7.05
C LEU A 150 12.36 3.15 7.77
N PHE A 151 12.76 3.07 9.04
CA PHE A 151 12.55 1.88 9.86
C PHE A 151 11.06 1.57 9.98
N ILE A 152 10.24 2.53 10.43
CA ILE A 152 8.78 2.35 10.55
C ILE A 152 8.14 1.98 9.21
N TYR A 153 8.59 2.58 8.10
CA TYR A 153 8.07 2.29 6.77
C TYR A 153 8.34 0.84 6.35
N ILE A 154 9.55 0.34 6.57
CA ILE A 154 9.91 -1.05 6.27
C ILE A 154 9.09 -2.01 7.14
N PHE A 155 9.08 -1.80 8.46
CA PHE A 155 8.43 -2.74 9.38
C PHE A 155 6.91 -2.72 9.30
N THR A 156 6.29 -1.58 9.00
CA THR A 156 4.83 -1.45 8.99
C THR A 156 4.26 -1.49 7.58
N LYS A 157 4.66 -0.58 6.68
CA LYS A 157 4.04 -0.47 5.36
C LYS A 157 4.41 -1.65 4.47
N ILE A 158 5.71 -1.92 4.30
CA ILE A 158 6.18 -3.00 3.43
C ILE A 158 5.69 -4.36 3.94
N SER A 159 5.76 -4.62 5.25
CA SER A 159 5.29 -5.87 5.83
C SER A 159 3.79 -6.11 5.62
N VAL A 160 2.94 -5.09 5.81
CA VAL A 160 1.48 -5.21 5.63
C VAL A 160 1.15 -5.47 4.16
N ASP A 161 1.82 -4.76 3.24
CA ASP A 161 1.61 -4.95 1.81
C ASP A 161 2.06 -6.35 1.35
N MET A 162 3.21 -6.82 1.84
CA MET A 162 3.71 -8.17 1.56
C MET A 162 2.78 -9.25 2.13
N TYR A 163 2.27 -9.07 3.36
CA TYR A 163 1.34 -10.01 3.98
C TYR A 163 -0.01 -10.08 3.23
N ALA A 164 -0.55 -8.92 2.85
CA ALA A 164 -1.76 -8.84 2.04
C ALA A 164 -1.57 -9.53 0.68
N GLY A 165 -0.42 -9.33 0.03
CA GLY A 165 -0.04 -10.03 -1.20
C GLY A 165 0.08 -11.54 -1.02
N ALA A 166 0.68 -12.00 0.08
CA ALA A 166 0.82 -13.41 0.39
C ALA A 166 -0.53 -14.11 0.60
N ILE A 167 -1.47 -13.48 1.33
CA ILE A 167 -2.85 -13.97 1.46
C ILE A 167 -3.52 -14.08 0.08
N PHE A 168 -3.36 -13.06 -0.76
CA PHE A 168 -3.96 -13.07 -2.10
C PHE A 168 -3.44 -14.23 -2.95
N ILE A 169 -2.13 -14.50 -2.91
CA ILE A 169 -1.52 -15.64 -3.61
C ILE A 169 -1.98 -16.97 -3.03
N GLN A 170 -2.06 -17.11 -1.70
CA GLN A 170 -2.52 -18.32 -1.04
C GLN A 170 -3.98 -18.65 -1.41
N GLN A 171 -4.85 -17.64 -1.43
CA GLN A 171 -6.27 -17.80 -1.80
C GLN A 171 -6.45 -18.07 -3.29
N SER A 172 -5.60 -17.48 -4.14
CA SER A 172 -5.72 -17.65 -5.59
C SER A 172 -5.12 -18.98 -6.05
N LEU A 173 -3.85 -19.23 -5.74
CA LEU A 173 -3.06 -20.34 -6.30
C LEU A 173 -3.04 -21.60 -5.43
N HIS A 174 -3.64 -21.57 -4.23
CA HIS A 174 -3.58 -22.64 -3.22
C HIS A 174 -2.15 -23.13 -2.91
N LEU A 175 -1.13 -22.33 -3.24
CA LEU A 175 0.27 -22.62 -2.94
C LEU A 175 0.57 -22.32 -1.48
N ASP A 176 1.48 -23.10 -0.90
CA ASP A 176 1.93 -22.95 0.47
C ASP A 176 2.40 -21.51 0.73
N LEU A 177 1.92 -20.90 1.84
CA LEU A 177 2.13 -19.49 2.18
C LEU A 177 3.61 -19.11 2.17
N TYR A 178 4.49 -20.06 2.52
CA TYR A 178 5.94 -19.88 2.50
C TYR A 178 6.52 -19.71 1.10
N LEU A 179 6.01 -20.43 0.09
CA LEU A 179 6.47 -20.32 -1.30
C LEU A 179 6.01 -19.00 -1.92
N ALA A 180 4.79 -18.55 -1.57
CA ALA A 180 4.25 -17.26 -1.97
C ALA A 180 5.08 -16.10 -1.40
N ILE A 181 5.44 -16.14 -0.12
CA ILE A 181 6.26 -15.11 0.53
C ILE A 181 7.67 -15.07 -0.06
N VAL A 182 8.30 -16.23 -0.31
CA VAL A 182 9.65 -16.29 -0.91
C VAL A 182 9.66 -15.83 -2.36
N GLY A 183 8.59 -16.05 -3.13
CA GLY A 183 8.48 -15.55 -4.50
C GLY A 183 8.21 -14.04 -4.62
N LEU A 184 7.70 -13.41 -3.56
CA LEU A 184 7.39 -11.98 -3.50
C LEU A 184 8.55 -11.13 -2.92
N LEU A 185 9.50 -11.77 -2.22
CA LEU A 185 10.73 -11.15 -1.71
C LEU A 185 11.72 -10.85 -2.84
#